data_AF-A0A9X3MQP2-F1
#
_entry.id   AF-A0A9X3MQP2-F1
#
_cell.length_a   1.000
_cell.length_b   1.000
_cell.length_c   1.000
_cell.angle_alpha   90.00
_cell.angle_beta   90.00
_cell.angle_gamma   90.00
#
_symmetry.space_group_name_H-M   'P 1'
#
loop_
_entity.id
_entity.type
_entity.pdbx_description
1 polymer ?
#
loop_
_entity_poly.entity_id
_entity_poly.type
_entity_poly.pdbx_seq_one_letter_code
_entity_poly.pdbx_strand_id
1 'polypeptide(L)'
;MKVAWLADTVEFAGGAELTQAEFRAAAPSGIEVVECPPGALDALAACDVACVHNTVSYPAETVDALAGKPVLRYWHDLAWPDSAAHTTLLRWALSHATNVFTSPLHRARFPHTVPEGSRLIPPAIGLGRYGASAGRKRVRGACWLGSGQHAGKGLLQACEWAEANEPVDFWGHVAVPETARVRVKGPVPHDHVGTILRLYRRFVFLPTHPEPFGRAVVEAWAAGCELIVNRNVGALAWLEKPEAIESASRDFWRLVEDL
;
A
#
# COMPACT_ATOMS: atom_id res chain seq x y z
N MET A 1 23.43 -9.51 8.04
CA MET A 1 22.71 -8.49 8.82
C MET A 1 21.33 -9.05 9.17
N LYS A 2 20.92 -8.97 10.43
CA LYS A 2 19.58 -9.34 10.90
C LYS A 2 18.68 -8.12 10.91
N VAL A 3 17.60 -8.18 10.15
CA VAL A 3 16.64 -7.08 10.04
C VAL A 3 15.35 -7.51 10.73
N ALA A 4 15.01 -6.86 11.83
CA ALA A 4 13.73 -7.05 12.49
C ALA A 4 12.60 -6.53 11.59
N TRP A 5 11.59 -7.36 11.37
CA TRP A 5 10.42 -7.04 10.58
C TRP A 5 9.20 -6.90 11.49
N LEU A 6 8.79 -5.65 11.78
CA LEU A 6 7.67 -5.37 12.67
C LEU A 6 6.43 -5.05 11.83
N ALA A 7 5.44 -5.93 11.91
CA ALA A 7 4.14 -5.78 11.29
C ALA A 7 3.06 -6.52 12.10
N ASP A 8 1.89 -5.89 12.25
CA ASP A 8 0.71 -6.55 12.79
C ASP A 8 0.31 -7.73 11.89
N THR A 9 -0.19 -8.79 12.51
CA THR A 9 -0.82 -9.89 11.76
C THR A 9 -2.24 -9.49 11.38
N VAL A 10 -2.62 -9.71 10.13
CA VAL A 10 -3.97 -9.45 9.64
C VAL A 10 -4.56 -10.71 9.03
N GLU A 11 -5.88 -10.85 9.09
CA GLU A 11 -6.60 -11.98 8.50
C GLU A 11 -6.60 -11.92 6.96
N PHE A 12 -6.60 -10.72 6.38
CA PHE A 12 -6.64 -10.50 4.94
C PHE A 12 -5.51 -9.58 4.49
N ALA A 13 -4.77 -10.01 3.47
CA ALA A 13 -3.69 -9.21 2.90
C ALA A 13 -4.25 -8.03 2.08
N GLY A 14 -4.00 -6.82 2.55
CA GLY A 14 -4.28 -5.58 1.84
C GLY A 14 -3.04 -5.05 1.11
N GLY A 15 -3.11 -3.77 0.71
CA GLY A 15 -2.01 -3.13 -0.01
C GLY A 15 -0.71 -3.07 0.78
N ALA A 16 -0.80 -2.88 2.10
CA ALA A 16 0.36 -2.82 2.98
C ALA A 16 1.06 -4.18 3.07
N GLU A 17 0.30 -5.25 3.28
CA GLU A 17 0.81 -6.62 3.44
C GLU A 17 1.42 -7.15 2.15
N LEU A 18 0.79 -6.86 1.00
CA LEU A 18 1.33 -7.21 -0.32
C LEU A 18 2.67 -6.50 -0.57
N THR A 19 2.76 -5.21 -0.21
CA THR A 19 4.00 -4.43 -0.32
C THR A 19 5.10 -5.03 0.54
N GLN A 20 4.77 -5.38 1.79
CA GLN A 20 5.70 -6.01 2.70
C GLN A 20 6.18 -7.37 2.19
N ALA A 21 5.28 -8.19 1.64
CA ALA A 21 5.65 -9.46 1.03
C ALA A 21 6.62 -9.26 -0.15
N GLU A 22 6.41 -8.25 -0.99
CA GLU A 22 7.30 -7.93 -2.12
C GLU A 22 8.67 -7.40 -1.68
N PHE A 23 8.73 -6.62 -0.60
CA PHE A 23 10.02 -6.23 -0.01
C PHE A 23 10.73 -7.45 0.58
N ARG A 24 10.07 -8.26 1.40
CA ARG A 24 10.67 -9.47 1.99
C ARG A 24 11.19 -10.46 0.95
N ALA A 25 10.40 -10.73 -0.09
CA ALA A 25 10.79 -11.63 -1.17
C ALA A 25 12.01 -11.13 -1.96
N ALA A 26 12.29 -9.83 -1.91
CA ALA A 26 13.40 -9.19 -2.60
C ALA A 26 14.62 -8.95 -1.70
N ALA A 27 14.64 -9.51 -0.48
CA ALA A 27 15.77 -9.36 0.43
C ALA A 27 17.09 -9.89 -0.18
N PRO A 28 18.18 -9.12 -0.14
CA PRO A 28 19.51 -9.57 -0.53
C PRO A 28 19.96 -10.83 0.23
N SER A 29 20.77 -11.69 -0.40
CA SER A 29 21.24 -12.97 0.16
C SER A 29 22.03 -12.88 1.48
N GLY A 30 22.52 -11.70 1.86
CA GLY A 30 23.24 -11.46 3.12
C GLY A 30 22.36 -10.90 4.25
N ILE A 31 21.07 -10.69 3.97
CA ILE A 31 20.09 -10.16 4.92
C ILE A 31 19.19 -11.29 5.40
N GLU A 32 19.15 -11.48 6.71
CA GLU A 32 18.20 -12.35 7.39
C GLU A 32 17.04 -11.48 7.88
N VAL A 33 15.85 -11.69 7.31
CA VAL A 33 14.62 -11.02 7.77
C VAL A 33 14.02 -11.80 8.93
N VAL A 34 13.96 -11.19 10.10
CA VAL A 34 13.45 -11.79 11.33
C VAL A 34 12.07 -11.22 11.64
N GLU A 35 11.03 -12.04 11.47
CA GLU A 35 9.66 -11.65 11.84
C GLU A 35 9.59 -11.40 13.36
N CYS A 36 9.19 -10.19 13.74
CA CYS A 36 9.10 -9.77 15.13
C CYS A 36 7.66 -9.37 15.44
N PRO A 37 6.73 -10.32 15.66
CA PRO A 37 5.34 -10.01 15.98
C PRO A 37 5.23 -9.24 17.31
N PRO A 38 4.05 -8.66 17.62
CA PRO A 38 3.81 -7.97 18.89
C PRO A 38 4.25 -8.83 20.10
N GLY A 39 5.12 -8.26 20.95
CA GLY A 39 5.64 -8.94 22.14
C GLY A 39 6.92 -9.76 21.93
N ALA A 40 7.42 -9.94 20.70
CA ALA A 40 8.67 -10.65 20.41
C ALA A 40 9.92 -9.78 20.69
N LEU A 41 10.03 -9.21 21.89
CA LEU A 41 11.04 -8.22 22.25
C LEU A 41 12.47 -8.78 22.22
N ASP A 42 12.67 -10.05 22.61
CA ASP A 42 13.99 -10.68 22.59
C ASP A 42 14.51 -10.88 21.16
N ALA A 43 13.64 -11.29 20.23
CA ALA A 43 13.98 -11.44 18.82
C ALA A 43 14.34 -10.09 18.20
N LEU A 44 13.56 -9.05 18.54
CA LEU A 44 13.82 -7.67 18.14
C LEU A 44 15.17 -7.16 18.66
N ALA A 45 15.48 -7.40 19.94
CA ALA A 45 16.72 -6.97 20.57
C ALA A 45 17.96 -7.62 19.91
N ALA A 46 17.84 -8.83 19.38
CA ALA A 46 18.89 -9.57 18.70
C ALA A 46 19.14 -9.13 17.24
N CYS A 47 18.35 -8.20 16.69
CA CYS A 47 18.51 -7.70 15.33
C CYS A 47 19.41 -6.45 15.26
N ASP A 48 20.02 -6.23 14.09
CA ASP A 48 20.94 -5.12 13.84
C ASP A 48 20.17 -3.83 13.47
N VAL A 49 19.15 -3.97 12.62
CA VAL A 49 18.30 -2.89 12.09
C VAL A 49 16.83 -3.30 12.21
N ALA A 50 15.91 -2.33 12.34
CA ALA A 50 14.48 -2.60 12.37
C ALA A 50 13.73 -1.92 11.22
N CYS A 51 12.87 -2.67 10.53
CA CYS A 51 11.87 -2.17 9.59
C CYS A 51 10.49 -2.21 10.24
N VAL A 52 9.88 -1.05 10.41
CA VAL A 52 8.58 -0.88 11.08
C VAL A 52 7.51 -0.55 10.05
N HIS A 53 6.49 -1.40 9.96
CA HIS A 53 5.32 -1.26 9.09
C HIS A 53 4.06 -0.94 9.91
N ASN A 54 2.90 -1.55 9.64
CA ASN A 54 1.71 -1.34 10.46
C ASN A 54 1.92 -1.98 11.84
N THR A 55 1.86 -1.19 12.92
CA THR A 55 2.25 -1.63 14.27
C THR A 55 1.33 -1.01 15.34
N VAL A 56 0.03 -1.28 15.20
CA VAL A 56 -1.04 -0.84 16.09
C VAL A 56 -1.05 -1.68 17.38
N SER A 57 -0.75 -2.97 17.29
CA SER A 57 -0.86 -3.90 18.43
C SER A 57 0.43 -4.07 19.26
N TYR A 58 1.49 -3.34 18.91
CA TYR A 58 2.78 -3.45 19.59
C TYR A 58 2.77 -2.75 20.96
N PRO A 59 3.34 -3.40 22.01
CA PRO A 59 3.40 -2.83 23.35
C PRO A 59 4.39 -1.65 23.42
N ALA A 60 4.27 -0.79 24.42
CA ALA A 60 5.09 0.43 24.54
C ALA A 60 6.58 0.11 24.72
N GLU A 61 6.89 -1.00 25.40
CA GLU A 61 8.21 -1.57 25.65
C GLU A 61 8.97 -1.91 24.35
N THR A 62 8.27 -1.98 23.21
CA THR A 62 8.90 -2.08 21.89
C THR A 62 9.85 -0.92 21.63
N VAL A 63 9.54 0.28 22.15
CA VAL A 63 10.41 1.45 22.01
C VAL A 63 11.76 1.23 22.69
N ASP A 64 11.77 0.63 23.87
CA ASP A 64 13.00 0.35 24.62
C ASP A 64 13.87 -0.66 23.86
N ALA A 65 13.26 -1.67 23.25
CA ALA A 65 13.95 -2.66 22.42
C ALA A 65 14.53 -2.07 21.11
N LEU A 66 13.95 -0.97 20.61
CA LEU A 66 14.41 -0.25 19.43
C LEU A 66 15.44 0.84 19.75
N ALA A 67 15.55 1.26 21.01
CA ALA A 67 16.41 2.36 21.41
C ALA A 67 17.88 2.09 21.04
N GLY A 68 18.51 3.05 20.37
CA GLY A 68 19.91 2.96 19.94
C GLY A 68 20.16 2.11 18.69
N LYS A 69 19.13 1.52 18.08
CA LYS A 69 19.24 0.80 16.81
C LYS A 69 18.87 1.71 15.63
N PRO A 70 19.44 1.51 14.44
CA PRO A 70 18.92 2.12 13.23
C PRO A 70 17.51 1.57 12.93
N VAL A 71 16.57 2.48 12.69
CA VAL A 71 15.16 2.13 12.44
C VAL A 71 14.67 2.80 11.17
N LEU A 72 14.05 2.02 10.29
CA LEU A 72 13.26 2.48 9.16
C LEU A 72 11.77 2.39 9.52
N ARG A 73 11.02 3.45 9.29
CA ARG A 73 9.56 3.45 9.38
C ARG A 73 8.96 3.64 7.99
N TYR A 74 8.29 2.61 7.47
CA TYR A 74 7.62 2.67 6.17
C TYR A 74 6.12 2.90 6.36
N TRP A 75 5.65 4.11 6.03
CA TRP A 75 4.26 4.49 6.22
C TRP A 75 3.37 3.97 5.09
N HIS A 76 2.39 3.13 5.41
CA HIS A 76 1.38 2.66 4.45
C HIS A 76 0.13 3.54 4.42
N ASP A 77 -0.22 4.13 5.56
CA ASP A 77 -1.45 4.89 5.77
C ASP A 77 -1.20 6.28 6.35
N LEU A 78 -2.19 7.18 6.18
CA LEU A 78 -2.25 8.45 6.91
C LEU A 78 -2.55 8.13 8.36
N ALA A 79 -1.54 8.22 9.22
CA ALA A 79 -1.68 7.87 10.62
C ALA A 79 -2.39 8.97 11.42
N TRP A 80 -3.69 9.11 11.20
CA TRP A 80 -4.51 10.19 11.77
C TRP A 80 -4.41 10.24 13.30
N PRO A 81 -4.32 11.45 13.88
CA PRO A 81 -4.48 11.65 15.32
C PRO A 81 -5.78 10.99 15.80
N ASP A 82 -5.77 10.54 17.05
CA ASP A 82 -6.90 9.90 17.73
C ASP A 82 -7.43 8.61 17.09
N SER A 83 -6.74 8.08 16.08
CA SER A 83 -6.96 6.70 15.63
C SER A 83 -6.30 5.70 16.57
N ALA A 84 -6.78 4.45 16.55
CA ALA A 84 -6.13 3.35 17.28
C ALA A 84 -4.64 3.18 16.93
N ALA A 85 -4.23 3.62 15.73
CA ALA A 85 -2.85 3.59 15.29
C ALA A 85 -1.94 4.62 15.98
N HIS A 86 -2.49 5.58 16.76
CA HIS A 86 -1.71 6.62 17.45
C HIS A 86 -1.02 6.10 18.73
N THR A 87 -0.14 5.10 18.57
CA THR A 87 0.55 4.41 19.64
C THR A 87 1.81 5.16 20.13
N THR A 88 2.37 4.72 21.25
CA THR A 88 3.69 5.19 21.74
C THR A 88 4.79 4.91 20.72
N LEU A 89 4.79 3.72 20.11
CA LEU A 89 5.73 3.35 19.06
C LEU A 89 5.62 4.27 17.84
N LEU A 90 4.39 4.61 17.43
CA LEU A 90 4.17 5.56 16.35
C LEU A 90 4.84 6.91 16.63
N ARG A 91 4.55 7.51 17.79
CA ARG A 91 5.11 8.82 18.17
C ARG A 91 6.63 8.78 18.25
N TRP A 92 7.18 7.70 18.80
CA TRP A 92 8.62 7.51 18.88
C TRP A 92 9.26 7.43 17.49
N ALA A 93 8.69 6.65 16.57
CA ALA A 93 9.21 6.46 15.21
C ALA A 93 9.22 7.76 14.39
N LEU A 94 8.28 8.68 14.63
CA LEU A 94 8.29 9.99 13.98
C LEU A 94 9.58 10.78 14.25
N SER A 95 10.17 10.65 15.44
CA SER A 95 11.36 11.41 15.82
C SER A 95 12.67 10.64 15.73
N HIS A 96 12.63 9.31 15.74
CA HIS A 96 13.83 8.47 15.90
C HIS A 96 14.10 7.53 14.71
N ALA A 97 13.15 7.38 13.78
CA ALA A 97 13.32 6.52 12.61
C ALA A 97 13.60 7.33 11.33
N THR A 98 14.21 6.67 10.36
CA THR A 98 14.20 7.12 8.97
C THR A 98 12.82 6.86 8.38
N ASN A 99 12.07 7.94 8.18
CA ASN A 99 10.66 7.90 7.76
C ASN A 99 10.54 7.84 6.23
N VAL A 100 9.86 6.81 5.73
CA VAL A 100 9.65 6.55 4.29
C VAL A 100 8.17 6.65 3.96
N PHE A 101 7.83 7.52 3.01
CA PHE A 101 6.47 7.68 2.52
C PHE A 101 6.32 7.11 1.10
N THR A 102 5.13 6.60 0.81
CA THR A 102 4.81 5.93 -0.45
C THR A 102 4.66 6.88 -1.64
N SER A 103 4.44 8.17 -1.41
CA SER A 103 4.28 9.16 -2.48
C SER A 103 4.47 10.60 -1.99
N PRO A 104 4.69 11.56 -2.91
CA PRO A 104 4.64 12.98 -2.56
C PRO A 104 3.30 13.41 -1.92
N LEU A 105 2.17 12.88 -2.42
CA LEU A 105 0.84 13.18 -1.85
C LEU A 105 0.74 12.65 -0.42
N HIS A 106 1.21 11.43 -0.17
CA HIS A 106 1.23 10.85 1.17
C HIS A 106 1.97 11.77 2.13
N ARG A 107 3.22 12.11 1.81
CA ARG A 107 4.04 13.01 2.65
C ARG A 107 3.37 14.37 2.86
N ALA A 108 2.79 14.96 1.82
CA ALA A 108 2.16 16.28 1.88
C ALA A 108 0.84 16.29 2.67
N ARG A 109 0.15 15.16 2.76
CA ARG A 109 -1.12 15.00 3.50
C ARG A 109 -0.96 14.29 4.84
N PHE A 110 0.28 13.95 5.20
CA PHE A 110 0.56 13.30 6.46
C PHE A 110 0.22 14.22 7.63
N PRO A 111 -0.53 13.76 8.64
CA PRO A 111 -1.12 14.64 9.64
C PRO A 111 -0.14 15.07 10.75
N HIS A 112 1.10 14.61 10.70
CA HIS A 112 2.16 14.96 11.65
C HIS A 112 3.23 15.77 10.94
N THR A 113 4.04 16.49 11.72
CA THR A 113 5.26 17.12 11.21
C THR A 113 6.15 16.07 10.56
N VAL A 114 6.38 16.22 9.26
CA VAL A 114 7.25 15.33 8.49
C VAL A 114 8.69 15.64 8.84
N PRO A 115 9.49 14.66 9.32
CA PRO A 115 10.88 14.90 9.64
C PRO A 115 11.71 15.31 8.42
N GLU A 116 12.67 16.20 8.66
CA GLU A 116 13.72 16.48 7.69
C GLU A 116 14.47 15.18 7.36
N GLY A 117 14.82 14.98 6.10
CA GLY A 117 15.47 13.75 5.66
C GLY A 117 14.52 12.58 5.38
N SER A 118 13.19 12.73 5.55
CA SER A 118 12.24 11.70 5.09
C SER A 118 12.42 11.34 3.61
N ARG A 119 12.18 10.07 3.29
CA ARG A 119 12.38 9.49 1.95
C ARG A 119 11.05 9.20 1.27
N LEU A 120 11.10 9.10 -0.06
CA LEU A 120 9.99 8.65 -0.90
C LEU A 120 10.41 7.37 -1.60
N ILE A 121 9.74 6.26 -1.29
CA ILE A 121 9.92 4.98 -1.97
C ILE A 121 8.51 4.43 -2.21
N PRO A 122 8.05 4.28 -3.47
CA PRO A 122 6.74 3.70 -3.72
C PRO A 122 6.72 2.24 -3.25
N PRO A 123 5.54 1.67 -2.99
CA PRO A 123 5.39 0.24 -2.88
C PRO A 123 5.99 -0.47 -4.09
N ALA A 124 6.79 -1.51 -3.84
CA ALA A 124 7.19 -2.43 -4.89
C ALA A 124 5.94 -3.08 -5.49
N ILE A 125 5.90 -3.19 -6.82
CA ILE A 125 4.84 -3.92 -7.52
C ILE A 125 5.49 -4.61 -8.71
N GLY A 126 5.31 -5.94 -8.82
CA GLY A 126 5.75 -6.68 -10.00
C GLY A 126 4.89 -6.36 -11.23
N LEU A 127 5.13 -5.22 -11.88
CA LEU A 127 4.30 -4.71 -12.99
C LEU A 127 4.07 -5.74 -14.11
N GLY A 128 5.08 -6.56 -14.41
CA GLY A 128 5.01 -7.61 -15.43
C GLY A 128 3.87 -8.61 -15.24
N ARG A 129 3.41 -8.87 -13.99
CA ARG A 129 2.29 -9.80 -13.74
C ARG A 129 0.94 -9.28 -14.23
N TYR A 130 0.83 -7.96 -14.41
CA TYR A 130 -0.37 -7.28 -14.89
C TYR A 130 -0.33 -7.02 -16.40
N GLY A 131 0.86 -7.03 -17.00
CA GLY A 131 1.08 -6.68 -18.40
C GLY A 131 0.03 -7.25 -19.36
N ALA A 132 -0.44 -6.41 -20.28
CA ALA A 132 -1.40 -6.80 -21.29
C ALA A 132 -0.79 -7.86 -22.22
N SER A 133 -1.47 -8.97 -22.45
CA SER A 133 -1.13 -9.87 -23.55
C SER A 133 -1.38 -9.12 -24.86
N ALA A 134 -0.34 -8.91 -25.65
CA ALA A 134 -0.45 -8.25 -26.95
C ALA A 134 -1.58 -8.89 -27.77
N GLY A 135 -2.51 -8.06 -28.27
CA GLY A 135 -3.57 -8.50 -29.19
C GLY A 135 -4.89 -8.96 -28.56
N ARG A 136 -5.05 -9.03 -27.23
CA ARG A 136 -6.37 -9.29 -26.63
C ARG A 136 -7.24 -8.04 -26.62
N LYS A 137 -8.38 -8.10 -27.31
CA LYS A 137 -9.40 -7.05 -27.26
C LYS A 137 -10.03 -7.03 -25.87
N ARG A 138 -9.99 -5.87 -25.19
CA ARG A 138 -10.73 -5.67 -23.93
C ARG A 138 -12.21 -5.62 -24.25
N VAL A 139 -12.98 -6.53 -23.66
CA VAL A 139 -14.40 -6.72 -24.02
C VAL A 139 -15.35 -6.16 -22.98
N ARG A 140 -14.89 -5.83 -21.76
CA ARG A 140 -15.74 -5.29 -20.69
C ARG A 140 -15.53 -3.79 -20.50
N GLY A 141 -16.57 -3.11 -20.01
CA GLY A 141 -16.60 -1.66 -19.76
C GLY A 141 -15.69 -1.24 -18.61
N ALA A 142 -16.30 -0.77 -17.52
CA ALA A 142 -15.59 -0.26 -16.34
C ALA A 142 -15.61 -1.24 -15.16
N CYS A 143 -14.57 -1.17 -14.33
CA CYS A 143 -14.52 -1.85 -13.04
C CYS A 143 -13.98 -0.94 -11.93
N TRP A 144 -14.30 -1.31 -10.69
CA TRP A 144 -13.71 -0.81 -9.46
C TRP A 144 -13.16 -2.02 -8.68
N LEU A 145 -12.01 -1.86 -8.01
CA LEU A 145 -11.39 -2.95 -7.23
C LEU A 145 -10.79 -2.43 -5.92
N GLY A 146 -11.14 -3.08 -4.81
CA GLY A 146 -10.54 -2.79 -3.51
C GLY A 146 -11.37 -3.26 -2.31
N SER A 147 -10.88 -2.99 -1.10
CA SER A 147 -11.72 -3.09 0.10
C SER A 147 -12.60 -1.86 0.21
N GLY A 148 -13.91 -2.07 0.23
CA GLY A 148 -14.93 -1.05 0.45
C GLY A 148 -15.18 -0.71 1.92
N GLN A 149 -14.38 -1.27 2.84
CA GLN A 149 -14.58 -1.12 4.29
C GLN A 149 -14.29 0.30 4.79
N HIS A 150 -13.59 1.12 4.01
CA HIS A 150 -13.32 2.51 4.34
C HIS A 150 -14.09 3.44 3.40
N ALA A 151 -14.96 4.29 3.96
CA ALA A 151 -15.73 5.28 3.21
C ALA A 151 -14.86 6.21 2.34
N GLY A 152 -13.61 6.43 2.75
CA GLY A 152 -12.62 7.22 2.02
C GLY A 152 -12.22 6.68 0.64
N LYS A 153 -12.49 5.39 0.35
CA LYS A 153 -12.12 4.73 -0.92
C LYS A 153 -12.99 5.14 -2.11
N GLY A 154 -13.99 5.99 -1.90
CA GLY A 154 -14.75 6.61 -2.98
C GLY A 154 -15.80 5.72 -3.62
N LEU A 155 -16.36 4.75 -2.87
CA LEU A 155 -17.38 3.84 -3.39
C LEU A 155 -18.61 4.57 -3.91
N LEU A 156 -19.09 5.58 -3.17
CA LEU A 156 -20.24 6.38 -3.58
C LEU A 156 -19.94 7.16 -4.86
N GLN A 157 -18.76 7.79 -4.96
CA GLN A 157 -18.34 8.53 -6.16
C GLN A 157 -18.22 7.60 -7.38
N ALA A 158 -17.75 6.37 -7.19
CA ALA A 158 -17.72 5.38 -8.26
C ALA A 158 -19.13 4.93 -8.67
N CYS A 159 -20.08 4.80 -7.74
CA CYS A 159 -21.48 4.51 -8.05
C CYS A 159 -22.14 5.66 -8.81
N GLU A 160 -21.96 6.91 -8.36
CA GLU A 160 -22.44 8.12 -9.05
C GLU A 160 -21.87 8.21 -10.46
N TRP A 161 -20.58 7.92 -10.62
CA TRP A 161 -19.95 7.85 -11.93
C TRP A 161 -20.58 6.77 -12.81
N ALA A 162 -20.87 5.59 -12.26
CA ALA A 162 -21.49 4.49 -12.99
C ALA A 162 -22.89 4.86 -13.52
N GLU A 163 -23.70 5.52 -12.70
CA GLU A 163 -25.04 5.97 -13.08
C GLU A 163 -25.01 7.02 -14.20
N ALA A 164 -24.04 7.93 -14.15
CA ALA A 164 -23.91 9.00 -15.15
C ALA A 164 -23.23 8.56 -16.46
N ASN A 165 -22.51 7.43 -16.48
CA ASN A 165 -21.65 7.05 -17.61
C ASN A 165 -21.95 5.65 -18.16
N GLU A 166 -21.40 4.61 -17.54
CA GLU A 166 -21.55 3.23 -17.98
C GLU A 166 -21.54 2.25 -16.79
N PRO A 167 -22.04 1.00 -16.95
CA PRO A 167 -22.05 0.05 -15.86
C PRO A 167 -20.64 -0.26 -15.33
N VAL A 168 -20.48 -0.29 -14.02
CA VAL A 168 -19.25 -0.61 -13.31
C VAL A 168 -19.41 -1.93 -12.55
N ASP A 169 -18.46 -2.84 -12.74
CA ASP A 169 -18.33 -4.04 -11.92
C ASP A 169 -17.45 -3.76 -10.70
N PHE A 170 -18.00 -3.94 -9.50
CA PHE A 170 -17.30 -3.72 -8.24
C PHE A 170 -16.76 -5.04 -7.70
N TRP A 171 -15.43 -5.18 -7.69
CA TRP A 171 -14.71 -6.33 -7.15
C TRP A 171 -14.11 -6.00 -5.77
N GLY A 172 -14.25 -6.93 -4.83
CA GLY A 172 -13.77 -6.78 -3.45
C GLY A 172 -14.87 -6.83 -2.40
N HIS A 173 -14.50 -6.53 -1.17
CA HIS A 173 -15.42 -6.44 -0.03
C HIS A 173 -16.16 -5.10 -0.07
N VAL A 174 -17.23 -5.01 -0.85
CA VAL A 174 -18.04 -3.80 -1.03
C VAL A 174 -19.45 -3.99 -0.50
N ALA A 175 -20.02 -2.93 0.07
CA ALA A 175 -21.40 -2.87 0.51
C ALA A 175 -22.08 -1.66 -0.15
N VAL A 176 -22.51 -1.84 -1.40
CA VAL A 176 -23.23 -0.83 -2.19
C VAL A 176 -24.52 -1.43 -2.76
N PRO A 177 -25.61 -0.66 -2.89
CA PRO A 177 -26.82 -1.15 -3.54
C PRO A 177 -26.55 -1.49 -5.02
N GLU A 178 -26.96 -2.69 -5.45
CA GLU A 178 -26.88 -3.06 -6.86
C GLU A 178 -27.96 -2.34 -7.67
N THR A 179 -27.60 -1.93 -8.88
CA THR A 179 -28.48 -1.30 -9.86
C THR A 179 -28.18 -1.87 -11.26
N ALA A 180 -28.85 -1.38 -12.29
CA ALA A 180 -28.47 -1.72 -13.67
C ALA A 180 -27.05 -1.23 -14.04
N ARG A 181 -26.51 -0.25 -13.30
CA ARG A 181 -25.20 0.36 -13.54
C ARG A 181 -24.16 0.00 -12.47
N VAL A 182 -24.57 -0.44 -11.28
CA VAL A 182 -23.70 -0.86 -10.18
C VAL A 182 -23.85 -2.37 -9.97
N ARG A 183 -22.81 -3.14 -10.30
CA ARG A 183 -22.86 -4.62 -10.24
C ARG A 183 -21.80 -5.15 -9.29
N VAL A 184 -22.21 -5.74 -8.17
CA VAL A 184 -21.28 -6.27 -7.17
C VAL A 184 -20.85 -7.68 -7.58
N LYS A 185 -19.54 -7.91 -7.61
CA LYS A 185 -18.95 -9.20 -8.02
C LYS A 185 -18.34 -10.00 -6.87
N GLY A 186 -18.20 -9.38 -5.70
CA GLY A 186 -17.64 -10.00 -4.51
C GLY A 186 -16.11 -9.98 -4.48
N PRO A 187 -15.51 -10.56 -3.41
CA PRO A 187 -14.06 -10.55 -3.19
C PRO A 187 -13.31 -11.39 -4.22
N VAL A 188 -12.05 -11.03 -4.46
CA VAL A 188 -11.17 -11.67 -5.44
C VAL A 188 -9.83 -11.98 -4.77
N PRO A 189 -9.31 -13.21 -4.87
CA PRO A 189 -7.95 -13.50 -4.43
C PRO A 189 -6.91 -12.74 -5.28
N HIS A 190 -5.83 -12.26 -4.66
CA HIS A 190 -4.94 -11.28 -5.30
C HIS A 190 -4.29 -11.78 -6.61
N ASP A 191 -3.97 -13.06 -6.69
CA ASP A 191 -3.43 -13.73 -7.89
C ASP A 191 -4.36 -13.65 -9.12
N HIS A 192 -5.68 -13.53 -8.90
CA HIS A 192 -6.66 -13.35 -9.97
C HIS A 192 -6.83 -11.89 -10.44
N VAL A 193 -6.37 -10.91 -9.65
CA VAL A 193 -6.59 -9.47 -9.92
C VAL A 193 -6.08 -9.08 -11.31
N GLY A 194 -4.87 -9.49 -11.68
CA GLY A 194 -4.33 -9.16 -13.00
C GLY A 194 -5.13 -9.77 -14.15
N THR A 195 -5.68 -10.97 -13.98
CA THR A 195 -6.55 -11.60 -14.98
C THR A 195 -7.86 -10.85 -15.12
N ILE A 196 -8.45 -10.40 -14.01
CA ILE A 196 -9.69 -9.60 -14.02
C ILE A 196 -9.46 -8.25 -14.70
N LEU A 197 -8.45 -7.49 -14.28
CA LEU A 197 -8.19 -6.15 -14.80
C LEU A 197 -7.98 -6.14 -16.32
N ARG A 198 -7.32 -7.17 -16.88
CA ARG A 198 -7.14 -7.33 -18.33
C ARG A 198 -8.44 -7.48 -19.12
N LEU A 199 -9.56 -7.80 -18.48
CA LEU A 199 -10.87 -7.90 -19.14
C LEU A 199 -11.53 -6.54 -19.35
N TYR A 200 -11.15 -5.53 -18.57
CA TYR A 200 -11.82 -4.23 -18.53
C TYR A 200 -11.07 -3.16 -19.33
N ARG A 201 -11.84 -2.27 -19.94
CA ARG A 201 -11.34 -1.06 -20.61
C ARG A 201 -10.97 0.00 -19.60
N ARG A 202 -11.83 0.22 -18.59
CA ARG A 202 -11.68 1.31 -17.62
C ARG A 202 -11.55 0.81 -16.20
N PHE A 203 -10.76 1.52 -15.42
CA PHE A 203 -10.67 1.37 -13.98
C PHE A 203 -11.10 2.67 -13.30
N VAL A 204 -12.11 2.59 -12.45
CA VAL A 204 -12.70 3.74 -11.75
C VAL A 204 -12.27 3.69 -10.29
N PHE A 205 -11.64 4.76 -9.81
CA PHE A 205 -11.26 4.88 -8.40
C PHE A 205 -11.21 6.37 -8.00
N LEU A 206 -12.23 6.82 -7.27
CA LEU A 206 -12.50 8.23 -7.01
C LEU A 206 -12.51 8.52 -5.49
N PRO A 207 -11.39 8.30 -4.78
CA PRO A 207 -11.36 8.38 -3.33
C PRO A 207 -11.64 9.81 -2.83
N THR A 208 -12.39 9.91 -1.74
CA THR A 208 -12.70 11.19 -1.08
C THR A 208 -11.61 11.61 -0.09
N HIS A 209 -10.89 10.64 0.46
CA HIS A 209 -9.70 10.88 1.28
C HIS A 209 -8.43 10.68 0.43
N PRO A 210 -7.29 11.26 0.81
CA PRO A 210 -6.04 10.96 0.14
C PRO A 210 -5.71 9.48 0.31
N GLU A 211 -5.56 8.80 -0.82
CA GLU A 211 -5.03 7.45 -0.93
C GLU A 211 -3.50 7.57 -1.01
N PRO A 212 -2.75 7.16 0.04
CA PRO A 212 -1.30 7.35 0.12
C PRO A 212 -0.52 6.86 -1.10
N PHE A 213 -0.98 5.77 -1.69
CA PHE A 213 -0.43 5.25 -2.93
C PHE A 213 -1.56 4.85 -3.88
N GLY A 214 -2.33 3.82 -3.56
CA GLY A 214 -3.37 3.29 -4.45
C GLY A 214 -2.84 2.18 -5.33
N ARG A 215 -2.42 1.07 -4.72
CA ARG A 215 -1.90 -0.13 -5.39
C ARG A 215 -2.80 -0.58 -6.54
N ALA A 216 -4.11 -0.68 -6.33
CA ALA A 216 -5.06 -1.11 -7.36
C ALA A 216 -5.06 -0.19 -8.61
N VAL A 217 -4.76 1.10 -8.44
CA VAL A 217 -4.62 2.04 -9.58
C VAL A 217 -3.38 1.70 -10.41
N VAL A 218 -2.25 1.41 -9.76
CA VAL A 218 -1.02 0.98 -10.46
C VAL A 218 -1.22 -0.36 -11.15
N GLU A 219 -1.86 -1.32 -10.48
CA GLU A 219 -2.17 -2.63 -11.04
C GLU A 219 -3.07 -2.50 -12.28
N ALA A 220 -4.09 -1.62 -12.23
CA ALA A 220 -4.96 -1.34 -13.37
C ALA A 220 -4.23 -0.64 -14.52
N TRP A 221 -3.37 0.33 -14.21
CA TRP A 221 -2.52 1.00 -15.19
C TRP A 221 -1.56 0.02 -15.88
N ALA A 222 -0.90 -0.85 -15.12
CA ALA A 222 -0.01 -1.88 -15.64
C ALA A 222 -0.77 -2.94 -16.45
N ALA A 223 -2.03 -3.21 -16.08
CA ALA A 223 -2.96 -3.99 -16.88
C ALA A 223 -3.49 -3.23 -18.10
N GLY A 224 -3.10 -1.98 -18.32
CA GLY A 224 -3.41 -1.09 -19.44
C GLY A 224 -4.83 -0.51 -19.46
N CYS A 225 -5.52 -0.50 -18.31
CA CYS A 225 -6.83 0.14 -18.21
C CYS A 225 -6.71 1.66 -18.40
N GLU A 226 -7.70 2.26 -19.03
CA GLU A 226 -7.92 3.71 -18.94
C GLU A 226 -8.34 4.04 -17.50
N LEU A 227 -7.60 4.94 -16.86
CA LEU A 227 -7.83 5.31 -15.47
C LEU A 227 -8.84 6.46 -15.35
N ILE A 228 -9.91 6.23 -14.60
CA ILE A 228 -10.87 7.25 -14.16
C ILE A 228 -10.62 7.50 -12.68
N VAL A 229 -9.71 8.44 -12.41
CA VAL A 229 -9.18 8.73 -11.07
C VAL A 229 -9.17 10.23 -10.79
N ASN A 230 -9.20 10.61 -9.52
CA ASN A 230 -9.08 12.00 -9.09
C ASN A 230 -7.67 12.28 -8.51
N ARG A 231 -7.44 13.52 -8.06
CA ARG A 231 -6.13 13.97 -7.54
C ARG A 231 -5.79 13.45 -6.13
N ASN A 232 -6.67 12.65 -5.52
CA ASN A 232 -6.44 12.08 -4.19
C ASN A 232 -5.65 10.77 -4.25
N VAL A 233 -5.10 10.37 -5.41
CA VAL A 233 -4.33 9.13 -5.55
C VAL A 233 -2.84 9.42 -5.61
N GLY A 234 -2.08 8.93 -4.63
CA GLY A 234 -0.64 9.20 -4.53
C GLY A 234 0.21 8.53 -5.61
N ALA A 235 -0.24 7.38 -6.14
CA ALA A 235 0.46 6.63 -7.17
C ALA A 235 0.60 7.39 -8.49
N LEU A 236 -0.23 8.39 -8.75
CA LEU A 236 -0.19 9.15 -10.01
C LEU A 236 1.17 9.80 -10.26
N ALA A 237 1.86 10.24 -9.19
CA ALA A 237 3.20 10.80 -9.30
C ALA A 237 4.25 9.80 -9.80
N TRP A 238 3.98 8.49 -9.65
CA TRP A 238 4.88 7.41 -10.05
C TRP A 238 4.50 6.78 -11.38
N LEU A 239 3.27 6.95 -11.87
CA LEU A 239 2.88 6.45 -13.19
C LEU A 239 3.60 7.20 -14.33
N GLU A 240 4.04 8.44 -14.07
CA GLU A 240 4.89 9.21 -14.99
C GLU A 240 6.37 8.76 -14.94
N LYS A 241 6.74 7.98 -13.93
CA LYS A 241 8.12 7.51 -13.64
C LYS A 241 8.10 6.06 -13.15
N PRO A 242 7.58 5.12 -13.97
CA PRO A 242 7.32 3.75 -13.53
C PRO A 242 8.59 3.00 -13.10
N GLU A 243 9.77 3.43 -13.56
CA GLU A 243 11.06 2.89 -13.15
C GLU A 243 11.28 2.96 -11.64
N ALA A 244 10.66 3.94 -10.96
CA ALA A 244 10.72 4.05 -9.49
C ALA A 244 9.91 2.94 -8.79
N ILE A 245 8.84 2.46 -9.42
CA ILE A 245 8.04 1.33 -8.91
C ILE A 245 8.82 0.02 -9.14
N GLU A 246 9.47 -0.10 -10.30
CA GLU A 246 10.29 -1.26 -10.66
C GLU A 246 11.54 -1.38 -9.77
N SER A 247 12.15 -0.24 -9.41
CA SER A 247 13.31 -0.21 -8.52
C SER A 247 12.99 -0.24 -7.03
N ALA A 248 11.73 -0.08 -6.65
CA ALA A 248 11.32 0.15 -5.26
C ALA A 248 11.91 -0.85 -4.26
N SER A 249 11.89 -2.15 -4.56
CA SER A 249 12.47 -3.16 -3.64
C SER A 249 13.97 -2.99 -3.46
N ARG A 250 14.70 -2.70 -4.54
CA ARG A 250 16.15 -2.44 -4.49
C ARG A 250 16.44 -1.17 -3.71
N ASP A 251 15.66 -0.11 -3.95
CA ASP A 251 15.84 1.18 -3.29
C ASP A 251 15.50 1.11 -1.80
N PHE A 252 14.48 0.31 -1.43
CA PHE A 252 14.16 -0.01 -0.05
C PHE A 252 15.32 -0.73 0.65
N TRP A 253 15.84 -1.84 0.08
CA TRP A 253 16.90 -2.60 0.73
C TRP A 253 18.22 -1.87 0.82
N ARG A 254 18.56 -1.07 -0.20
CA ARG A 254 19.73 -0.18 -0.14
C ARG A 254 19.61 0.81 1.01
N LEU A 255 18.42 1.40 1.20
CA LEU A 255 18.17 2.28 2.32
C LEU A 255 18.33 1.55 3.66
N VAL A 256 17.89 0.30 3.78
CA VAL A 256 18.07 -0.51 5.00
C VAL A 256 19.55 -0.81 5.26
N GLU A 257 20.36 -1.06 4.22
CA GLU A 257 21.80 -1.30 4.35
C GLU A 257 22.59 -0.03 4.71
N ASP A 258 22.11 1.14 4.31
CA ASP A 258 22.73 2.46 4.58
C ASP A 258 22.45 2.99 6.01
N LEU A 259 21.58 2.32 6.79
CA LEU A 259 21.20 2.70 8.16
C LEU A 259 22.20 2.20 9.21
#